data_AF-A0A3A0D2C4-F1
#
_entry.id   AF-A0A3A0D2C4-F1
#
_cell.length_a   1.000
_cell.length_b   1.000
_cell.length_c   1.000
_cell.angle_alpha   90.00
_cell.angle_beta   90.00
_cell.angle_gamma   90.00
#
_symmetry.space_group_name_H-M   'P 1'
#
loop_
_entity.id
_entity.type
_entity.pdbx_description
1 polymer ?
#
loop_
_entity_poly.entity_id
_entity_poly.type
_entity_poly.pdbx_seq_one_letter_code
_entity_poly.pdbx_strand_id
1 'polypeptide(L)'
;MVSDKRTLKAICTLKRLLDLLDQAGGPVPPPGLFAALERYKPNRDELAKYQAFSRGGYRRNLIHTGPGYQAWLLCWKRGQFSPIHDHSGSACGVRIIQGVAAETVFRKRRDGRLVRGKTFTHSVGTVIASVDQDVHTMGCMADAAEDLVSLHIYSPALTGMKFYPEELVVKVSPSRSRQSALASIAPVRGVSKRVKRPLAASIRASKARRG
;
A
#
# COMPACT_ATOMS: atom_id res chain seq x y z
N MET A 1 33.47 0.14 14.67
CA MET A 1 33.13 -1.30 14.71
C MET A 1 32.37 -1.65 13.43
N VAL A 2 33.02 -2.40 12.56
CA VAL A 2 32.46 -2.82 11.26
C VAL A 2 31.36 -3.84 11.54
N SER A 3 30.12 -3.50 11.22
CA SER A 3 29.00 -4.43 11.33
C SER A 3 29.08 -5.41 10.15
N ASP A 4 29.36 -6.68 10.47
CA ASP A 4 29.46 -7.80 9.53
C ASP A 4 28.13 -7.98 8.78
N LYS A 5 28.05 -7.43 7.56
CA LYS A 5 26.95 -7.69 6.62
C LYS A 5 27.13 -9.07 6.01
N ARG A 6 27.00 -10.14 6.80
CA ARG A 6 26.72 -11.47 6.23
C ARG A 6 25.43 -11.34 5.43
N THR A 7 25.53 -11.51 4.12
CA THR A 7 24.36 -11.64 3.26
C THR A 7 23.58 -12.86 3.75
N LEU A 8 22.54 -12.64 4.54
CA LEU A 8 21.76 -13.73 5.11
C LEU A 8 21.16 -14.56 3.96
N LYS A 9 21.42 -15.86 3.97
CA LYS A 9 21.02 -16.78 2.91
C LYS A 9 19.50 -16.77 2.70
N ALA A 10 19.08 -16.82 1.43
CA ALA A 10 17.67 -16.94 1.05
C ALA A 10 17.05 -18.21 1.66
N ILE A 11 15.76 -18.11 2.00
CA ILE A 11 14.95 -19.21 2.51
C ILE A 11 14.08 -19.67 1.34
N CYS A 12 14.40 -20.81 0.74
CA CYS A 12 13.78 -21.23 -0.53
C CYS A 12 12.63 -22.24 -0.36
N THR A 13 12.30 -22.66 0.86
CA THR A 13 11.21 -23.61 1.12
C THR A 13 10.36 -23.16 2.29
N LEU A 14 9.07 -23.47 2.24
CA LEU A 14 8.14 -23.19 3.33
C LEU A 14 8.60 -23.86 4.64
N LYS A 15 9.05 -25.12 4.56
CA LYS A 15 9.56 -25.85 5.73
C LYS A 15 10.69 -25.11 6.42
N ARG A 16 11.67 -24.60 5.67
CA ARG A 16 12.81 -23.85 6.25
C ARG A 16 12.38 -22.53 6.89
N LEU A 17 11.35 -21.87 6.35
CA LEU A 17 10.77 -20.67 6.97
C LEU A 17 10.15 -21.04 8.33
N LEU A 18 9.31 -22.07 8.36
CA LEU A 18 8.63 -22.50 9.59
C LEU A 18 9.63 -23.01 10.65
N ASP A 19 10.59 -23.86 10.26
CA ASP A 19 11.65 -24.36 11.14
C ASP A 19 12.47 -23.19 11.75
N LEU A 20 12.67 -22.10 11.00
CA LEU A 20 13.37 -20.91 11.50
C LEU A 20 12.53 -20.13 12.51
N LEU A 21 11.24 -19.96 12.25
CA LEU A 21 10.34 -19.24 13.16
C LEU A 21 10.07 -20.04 14.44
N ASP A 22 10.00 -21.36 14.34
CA ASP A 22 9.81 -22.26 15.48
C ASP A 22 10.98 -22.20 16.49
N GLN A 23 12.19 -21.86 16.03
CA GLN A 23 13.37 -21.65 16.91
C GLN A 23 13.19 -20.51 17.91
N ALA A 24 12.22 -19.61 17.71
CA ALA A 24 11.89 -18.59 18.69
C ALA A 24 11.30 -19.18 19.99
N GLY A 25 10.73 -20.39 19.96
CA GLY A 25 10.14 -21.06 21.13
C GLY A 25 8.90 -20.37 21.71
N GLY A 26 8.39 -19.32 21.07
CA GLY A 26 7.27 -18.50 21.49
C GLY A 26 6.91 -17.47 20.41
N PRO A 27 6.32 -16.31 20.75
CA PRO A 27 6.10 -15.24 19.80
C PRO A 27 7.41 -14.81 19.14
N VAL A 28 7.42 -14.82 17.81
CA VAL A 28 8.53 -14.30 17.00
C VAL A 28 8.53 -12.77 17.05
N PRO A 29 9.64 -12.12 17.44
CA PRO A 29 9.73 -10.65 17.44
C PRO A 29 9.59 -10.06 16.03
N PRO A 30 8.95 -8.88 15.88
CA PRO A 30 8.66 -8.30 14.55
C PRO A 30 9.91 -8.15 13.65
N PRO A 31 11.07 -7.67 14.13
CA PRO A 31 12.27 -7.58 13.28
C PRO A 31 12.71 -8.93 12.70
N GLY A 32 12.66 -9.99 13.51
CA GLY A 32 13.01 -11.35 13.09
C GLY A 32 11.99 -11.92 12.10
N LEU A 33 10.70 -11.68 12.35
CA LEU A 33 9.62 -12.10 11.47
C LEU A 33 9.74 -11.46 10.07
N PHE A 34 9.89 -10.14 9.99
CA PHE A 34 9.96 -9.43 8.72
C PHE A 34 11.23 -9.79 7.95
N ALA A 35 12.37 -9.90 8.64
CA ALA A 35 13.62 -10.36 8.02
C ALA A 35 13.51 -11.78 7.44
N ALA A 36 12.78 -12.68 8.11
CA ALA A 36 12.54 -14.04 7.60
C ALA A 36 11.66 -14.02 6.33
N LEU A 37 10.60 -13.21 6.32
CA LEU A 37 9.72 -13.06 5.15
C LEU A 37 10.41 -12.42 3.95
N GLU A 38 11.30 -11.44 4.16
CA GLU A 38 12.09 -10.81 3.09
C GLU A 38 13.04 -11.81 2.42
N ARG A 39 13.62 -12.70 3.23
CA ARG A 39 14.50 -13.78 2.76
C ARG A 39 13.72 -14.92 2.12
N TYR A 40 12.41 -15.04 2.36
CA TYR A 40 11.60 -16.12 1.84
C TYR A 40 11.31 -15.94 0.34
N LYS A 41 11.76 -16.93 -0.44
CA LYS A 41 11.51 -17.07 -1.87
C LYS A 41 10.56 -18.27 -2.07
N PRO A 42 9.23 -18.02 -2.09
CA PRO A 42 8.23 -19.08 -2.13
C PRO A 42 8.30 -19.87 -3.43
N ASN A 43 8.22 -21.20 -3.33
CA ASN A 43 7.80 -22.05 -4.42
C ASN A 43 6.27 -22.17 -4.37
N ARG A 44 5.58 -21.82 -5.46
CA ARG A 44 4.10 -21.85 -5.52
C ARG A 44 3.56 -23.27 -5.39
N ASP A 45 4.29 -24.28 -5.88
CA ASP A 45 3.85 -25.67 -5.81
C ASP A 45 3.80 -26.19 -4.36
N GLU A 46 4.71 -25.71 -3.50
CA GLU A 46 4.68 -26.05 -2.07
C GLU A 46 3.44 -25.49 -1.35
N LEU A 47 2.91 -24.37 -1.85
CA LEU A 47 1.76 -23.67 -1.28
C LEU A 47 0.43 -24.15 -1.85
N ALA A 48 0.43 -24.81 -3.00
CA ALA A 48 -0.78 -25.23 -3.72
C ALA A 48 -1.74 -26.07 -2.86
N LYS A 49 -1.23 -26.95 -2.01
CA LYS A 49 -2.06 -27.78 -1.11
C LYS A 49 -2.83 -27.00 -0.04
N TYR A 50 -2.41 -25.76 0.26
CA TYR A 50 -3.12 -24.86 1.17
C TYR A 50 -3.99 -23.84 0.42
N GLN A 51 -3.84 -23.75 -0.90
CA GLN A 51 -4.51 -22.75 -1.70
C GLN A 51 -5.96 -23.16 -1.95
N ALA A 52 -6.88 -22.45 -1.31
CA ALA A 52 -8.29 -22.60 -1.60
C ALA A 52 -9.03 -21.27 -1.50
N PHE A 53 -9.88 -21.01 -2.49
CA PHE A 53 -10.68 -19.79 -2.59
C PHE A 53 -12.12 -20.04 -2.12
N SER A 54 -12.83 -18.95 -1.82
CA SER A 54 -14.27 -18.96 -1.60
C SER A 54 -14.94 -17.85 -2.44
N ARG A 55 -16.20 -18.07 -2.84
CA ARG A 55 -16.99 -17.06 -3.57
C ARG A 55 -17.55 -15.98 -2.64
N GLY A 56 -17.94 -16.35 -1.42
CA GLY A 56 -18.61 -15.44 -0.47
C GLY A 56 -17.70 -14.45 0.25
N GLY A 57 -16.38 -14.59 0.09
CA GLY A 57 -15.38 -13.74 0.71
C GLY A 57 -14.00 -14.35 0.53
N TYR A 58 -12.97 -13.62 0.94
CA TYR A 58 -11.62 -14.18 0.96
C TYR A 58 -11.54 -15.35 1.95
N ARG A 59 -10.65 -16.30 1.68
CA ARG A 59 -10.48 -17.48 2.51
C ARG A 59 -9.12 -17.44 3.21
N ARG A 60 -9.11 -17.76 4.50
CA ARG A 60 -7.92 -17.97 5.31
C ARG A 60 -7.69 -19.47 5.43
N ASN A 61 -6.56 -19.97 4.92
CA ASN A 61 -6.22 -21.39 4.96
C ASN A 61 -5.04 -21.57 5.93
N LEU A 62 -5.24 -22.25 7.05
CA LEU A 62 -4.20 -22.47 8.04
C LEU A 62 -3.08 -23.32 7.44
N ILE A 63 -1.84 -22.85 7.53
CA ILE A 63 -0.65 -23.61 7.13
C ILE A 63 -0.04 -24.30 8.34
N HIS A 64 0.19 -23.54 9.41
CA HIS A 64 0.97 -23.97 10.57
C HIS A 64 0.59 -23.20 11.83
N THR A 65 0.58 -23.91 12.96
CA THR A 65 0.52 -23.33 14.30
C THR A 65 1.86 -23.60 14.97
N GLY A 66 2.67 -22.56 15.12
CA GLY A 66 3.96 -22.65 15.80
C GLY A 66 3.84 -22.39 17.31
N PRO A 67 4.97 -22.36 18.03
CA PRO A 67 5.01 -22.20 19.50
C PRO A 67 4.40 -20.89 20.01
N GLY A 68 4.32 -19.84 19.19
CA GLY A 68 3.67 -18.58 19.55
C GLY A 68 3.23 -17.74 18.36
N TYR A 69 3.09 -18.34 17.18
CA TYR A 69 2.63 -17.65 15.97
C TYR A 69 1.75 -18.58 15.13
N GLN A 70 1.03 -18.02 14.17
CA GLN A 70 0.33 -18.82 13.15
C GLN A 70 0.63 -18.31 11.75
N ALA A 71 0.82 -19.25 10.82
CA ALA A 71 0.98 -18.98 9.39
C ALA A 71 -0.29 -19.37 8.63
N TRP A 72 -0.75 -18.48 7.77
CA TRP A 72 -1.98 -18.62 6.99
C TRP A 72 -1.74 -18.27 5.52
N LEU A 73 -2.30 -19.05 4.61
CA LEU A 73 -2.41 -18.66 3.20
C LEU A 73 -3.78 -18.02 2.97
N LEU A 74 -3.78 -16.74 2.63
CA LEU A 74 -5.01 -16.02 2.29
C LEU A 74 -5.19 -15.99 0.78
N CYS A 75 -6.39 -16.35 0.35
CA CYS A 75 -6.76 -16.45 -1.05
C CYS A 75 -7.97 -15.55 -1.31
N TRP A 76 -7.80 -14.61 -2.24
CA TRP A 76 -8.76 -13.56 -2.52
C TRP A 76 -9.11 -13.62 -4.00
N LYS A 77 -10.40 -13.79 -4.30
CA LYS A 77 -10.89 -13.52 -5.65
C LYS A 77 -10.84 -12.03 -5.94
N ARG A 78 -10.71 -11.69 -7.22
CA ARG A 78 -10.85 -10.31 -7.70
C ARG A 78 -12.09 -9.63 -7.11
N GLY A 79 -11.91 -8.42 -6.59
CA GLY A 79 -12.94 -7.63 -5.93
C GLY A 79 -13.17 -7.95 -4.45
N GLN A 80 -12.51 -8.97 -3.89
CA GLN A 80 -12.62 -9.28 -2.47
C GLN A 80 -11.64 -8.46 -1.63
N PHE A 81 -12.14 -7.91 -0.52
CA PHE A 81 -11.39 -7.17 0.49
C PHE A 81 -11.74 -7.67 1.88
N SER A 82 -10.82 -7.50 2.82
CA SER A 82 -11.12 -7.62 4.23
C SER A 82 -12.00 -6.46 4.68
N PRO A 83 -12.77 -6.61 5.77
CA PRO A 83 -13.26 -5.45 6.49
C PRO A 83 -12.09 -4.58 6.99
N ILE A 84 -12.37 -3.36 7.43
CA ILE A 84 -11.39 -2.54 8.13
C ILE A 84 -11.12 -3.18 9.49
N HIS A 85 -9.86 -3.48 9.81
CA HIS A 85 -9.52 -4.17 11.05
C HIS A 85 -8.15 -3.77 11.60
N ASP A 86 -7.95 -4.02 12.88
CA ASP A 86 -6.63 -4.10 13.52
C ASP A 86 -6.26 -5.55 13.90
N HIS A 87 -5.00 -5.72 14.30
CA HIS A 87 -4.42 -7.02 14.68
C HIS A 87 -4.44 -7.27 16.21
N SER A 88 -5.10 -6.40 16.97
CA SER A 88 -5.29 -6.54 18.42
C SER A 88 -4.02 -6.91 19.21
N GLY A 89 -2.88 -6.29 18.86
CA GLY A 89 -1.59 -6.48 19.53
C GLY A 89 -0.69 -7.57 18.93
N SER A 90 -1.15 -8.28 17.89
CA SER A 90 -0.31 -9.18 17.11
C SER A 90 0.45 -8.42 16.02
N ALA A 91 1.74 -8.68 15.84
CA ALA A 91 2.44 -8.25 14.64
C ALA A 91 2.01 -9.11 13.44
N CYS A 92 1.79 -8.48 12.30
CA CYS A 92 1.43 -9.14 11.05
C CYS A 92 2.51 -8.93 9.99
N GLY A 93 3.12 -10.02 9.55
CA GLY A 93 3.96 -10.05 8.36
C GLY A 93 3.19 -10.65 7.18
N VAL A 94 3.07 -9.90 6.09
CA VAL A 94 2.43 -10.36 4.86
C VAL A 94 3.45 -10.49 3.75
N ARG A 95 3.43 -11.58 3.00
CA ARG A 95 4.24 -11.80 1.81
C ARG A 95 3.34 -12.06 0.61
N ILE A 96 3.44 -11.23 -0.43
CA ILE A 96 2.65 -11.41 -1.66
C ILE A 96 3.22 -12.54 -2.51
N ILE A 97 2.42 -13.58 -2.75
CA ILE A 97 2.79 -14.82 -3.43
C ILE A 97 2.35 -14.79 -4.91
N GLN A 98 1.16 -14.27 -5.17
CA GLN A 98 0.53 -14.21 -6.50
C GLN A 98 -0.34 -12.96 -6.60
N GLY A 99 -0.42 -12.34 -7.78
CA GLY A 99 -1.25 -11.17 -8.02
C GLY A 99 -0.72 -9.89 -7.37
N VAL A 100 -1.61 -8.92 -7.19
CA VAL A 100 -1.30 -7.61 -6.61
C VAL A 100 -2.30 -7.32 -5.50
N ALA A 101 -1.80 -7.02 -4.30
CA ALA A 101 -2.63 -6.60 -3.19
C ALA A 101 -2.85 -5.09 -3.21
N ALA A 102 -4.07 -4.65 -2.90
CA ALA A 102 -4.36 -3.27 -2.56
C ALA A 102 -4.58 -3.18 -1.05
N GLU A 103 -3.87 -2.26 -0.40
CA GLU A 103 -3.96 -2.01 1.04
C GLU A 103 -4.29 -0.55 1.30
N THR A 104 -5.34 -0.27 2.07
CA THR A 104 -5.66 1.08 2.54
C THR A 104 -5.46 1.16 4.04
N VAL A 105 -4.61 2.09 4.48
CA VAL A 105 -4.34 2.33 5.91
C VAL A 105 -5.28 3.39 6.48
N PHE A 106 -5.60 3.29 7.76
CA PHE A 106 -6.46 4.24 8.47
C PHE A 106 -5.77 4.75 9.72
N ARG A 107 -5.87 6.06 9.96
CA ARG A 107 -5.45 6.66 11.23
C ARG A 107 -6.65 6.76 12.15
N LYS A 108 -6.55 6.17 13.33
CA LYS A 108 -7.55 6.30 14.40
C LYS A 108 -7.42 7.66 15.09
N ARG A 109 -8.53 8.35 15.26
CA ARG A 109 -8.64 9.61 16.01
C ARG A 109 -8.92 9.33 17.48
N ARG A 110 -8.67 10.33 18.34
CA ARG A 110 -8.97 10.27 19.78
C ARG A 110 -10.46 10.04 20.08
N ASP A 111 -11.35 10.48 19.20
CA ASP A 111 -12.80 10.29 19.31
C ASP A 111 -13.28 8.94 18.76
N GLY A 112 -12.36 8.02 18.42
CA GLY A 112 -12.68 6.68 17.93
C GLY A 112 -12.98 6.59 16.43
N ARG A 113 -13.10 7.72 15.72
CA ARG A 113 -13.31 7.74 14.25
C ARG A 113 -12.04 7.42 13.48
N LEU A 114 -12.20 6.95 12.26
CA LEU A 114 -11.10 6.61 11.35
C LEU A 114 -10.94 7.67 10.27
N VAL A 115 -9.69 8.02 9.95
CA VAL A 115 -9.36 8.83 8.77
C VAL A 115 -8.72 7.92 7.74
N ARG A 116 -9.37 7.78 6.58
CA ARG A 116 -8.84 7.02 5.44
C ARG A 116 -7.54 7.67 4.97
N GLY A 117 -6.47 6.88 4.96
CA GLY A 117 -5.17 7.26 4.46
C GLY A 117 -4.99 6.90 2.98
N LYS A 118 -3.73 6.71 2.60
CA LYS A 118 -3.36 6.31 1.24
C LYS A 118 -3.66 4.83 1.01
N THR A 119 -4.00 4.51 -0.23
CA THR A 119 -4.01 3.13 -0.74
C THR A 119 -2.68 2.82 -1.42
N PHE A 120 -2.09 1.69 -1.07
CA PHE A 120 -0.86 1.16 -1.63
C PHE A 120 -1.16 -0.10 -2.44
N THR A 121 -0.38 -0.31 -3.50
CA THR A 121 -0.40 -1.55 -4.29
C THR A 121 0.89 -2.32 -4.07
N HIS A 122 0.78 -3.60 -3.79
CA HIS A 122 1.90 -4.47 -3.43
C HIS A 122 1.98 -5.65 -4.40
N SER A 123 3.06 -5.68 -5.19
CA SER A 123 3.31 -6.72 -6.19
C SER A 123 3.85 -7.99 -5.55
N VAL A 124 3.82 -9.09 -6.32
CA VAL A 124 4.56 -10.32 -5.97
C VAL A 124 6.00 -9.98 -5.64
N GLY A 125 6.47 -10.42 -4.48
CA GLY A 125 7.80 -10.02 -3.99
C GLY A 125 7.77 -9.20 -2.71
N THR A 126 6.74 -8.38 -2.54
CA THR A 126 6.64 -7.45 -1.42
C THR A 126 6.40 -8.17 -0.09
N VAL A 127 7.04 -7.66 0.96
CA VAL A 127 6.70 -7.89 2.37
C VAL A 127 6.03 -6.63 2.91
N ILE A 128 4.90 -6.82 3.58
CA ILE A 128 4.19 -5.76 4.30
C ILE A 128 4.34 -6.08 5.78
N ALA A 129 4.84 -5.11 6.53
CA ALA A 129 5.03 -5.20 7.96
C ALA A 129 3.98 -4.33 8.64
N SER A 130 3.22 -4.93 9.54
CA SER A 130 2.27 -4.24 10.40
C SER A 130 2.52 -4.63 11.85
N VAL A 131 2.53 -3.63 12.73
CA VAL A 131 2.74 -3.80 14.17
C VAL A 131 1.64 -3.08 14.94
N ASP A 132 1.47 -3.44 16.21
CA ASP A 132 0.58 -2.75 17.15
C ASP A 132 -0.90 -2.71 16.72
N GLN A 133 -1.50 -1.51 16.70
CA GLN A 133 -2.91 -1.25 16.36
C GLN A 133 -3.05 -0.59 14.98
N ASP A 134 -2.17 -0.92 14.04
CA ASP A 134 -2.35 -0.54 12.64
C ASP A 134 -3.74 -0.98 12.15
N VAL A 135 -4.49 -0.03 11.62
CA VAL A 135 -5.84 -0.26 11.11
C VAL A 135 -5.79 -0.24 9.58
N HIS A 136 -6.22 -1.30 8.92
CA HIS A 136 -6.23 -1.37 7.46
C HIS A 136 -7.38 -2.20 6.88
N THR A 137 -7.60 -2.05 5.58
CA THR A 137 -8.25 -3.06 4.74
C THR A 137 -7.27 -3.48 3.64
N MET A 138 -7.28 -4.77 3.30
CA MET A 138 -6.47 -5.33 2.23
C MET A 138 -7.31 -6.24 1.36
N GLY A 139 -7.00 -6.31 0.06
CA GLY A 139 -7.69 -7.19 -0.85
C GLY A 139 -7.16 -7.15 -2.28
N CYS A 140 -7.97 -7.69 -3.18
CA CYS A 140 -7.69 -7.76 -4.61
C CYS A 140 -8.67 -6.85 -5.35
N MET A 141 -8.16 -5.93 -6.17
CA MET A 141 -9.01 -5.04 -6.98
C MET A 141 -9.88 -5.85 -7.95
N ALA A 142 -11.08 -5.35 -8.26
CA ALA A 142 -12.00 -6.04 -9.18
C ALA A 142 -11.46 -6.14 -10.60
N ASP A 143 -10.70 -5.12 -11.04
CA ASP A 143 -10.05 -5.02 -12.34
C ASP A 143 -8.63 -5.62 -12.36
N ALA A 144 -8.18 -6.27 -11.28
CA ALA A 144 -6.88 -6.94 -11.25
C ALA A 144 -6.79 -8.04 -12.32
N ALA A 145 -5.58 -8.26 -12.85
CA ALA A 145 -5.34 -9.24 -13.90
C ALA A 145 -5.56 -10.69 -13.43
N GLU A 146 -5.33 -10.97 -12.14
CA GLU A 146 -5.47 -12.29 -11.54
C GLU A 146 -5.94 -12.19 -10.08
N ASP A 147 -6.32 -13.33 -9.51
CA ASP A 147 -6.62 -13.46 -8.08
C ASP A 147 -5.36 -13.24 -7.22
N LEU A 148 -5.56 -12.85 -5.96
CA LEU A 148 -4.48 -12.61 -5.01
C LEU A 148 -4.26 -13.82 -4.11
N VAL A 149 -2.99 -14.14 -3.87
CA VAL A 149 -2.56 -15.06 -2.82
C VAL A 149 -1.48 -14.39 -1.97
N SER A 150 -1.68 -14.40 -0.65
CA SER A 150 -0.75 -13.80 0.32
C SER A 150 -0.49 -14.77 1.47
N LEU A 151 0.76 -14.87 1.89
CA LEU A 151 1.15 -15.55 3.13
C LEU A 151 1.10 -14.54 4.27
N HIS A 152 0.32 -14.83 5.31
CA HIS A 152 0.21 -14.01 6.52
C HIS A 152 0.79 -14.77 7.69
N ILE A 153 1.63 -14.11 8.48
CA ILE A 153 2.16 -14.64 9.73
C ILE A 153 1.81 -13.67 10.86
N TYR A 154 1.12 -14.16 11.87
CA TYR A 154 0.69 -13.41 13.05
C TYR A 154 1.49 -13.85 14.27
N SER A 155 2.13 -12.91 14.96
CA SER A 155 2.97 -13.16 16.13
C SER A 155 2.82 -12.06 17.19
N PRO A 156 2.28 -12.34 18.40
CA PRO A 156 1.74 -13.63 18.83
C PRO A 156 0.63 -14.17 17.93
N ALA A 157 0.33 -15.46 18.02
CA ALA A 157 -0.79 -16.06 17.30
C ALA A 157 -2.07 -15.25 17.50
N LEU A 158 -2.79 -14.98 16.40
CA LEU A 158 -3.92 -14.09 16.40
C LEU A 158 -5.10 -14.70 17.17
N THR A 159 -5.47 -14.11 18.30
CA THR A 159 -6.64 -14.53 19.10
C THR A 159 -7.93 -13.84 18.67
N GLY A 160 -7.81 -12.70 17.97
CA GLY A 160 -8.93 -11.93 17.45
C GLY A 160 -8.47 -10.73 16.64
N MET A 161 -9.43 -10.06 16.02
CA MET A 161 -9.24 -8.77 15.34
C MET A 161 -10.38 -7.87 15.75
N LYS A 162 -10.11 -6.57 15.90
CA LYS A 162 -11.18 -5.59 16.02
C LYS A 162 -11.56 -5.11 14.63
N PHE A 163 -12.82 -5.30 14.26
CA PHE A 163 -13.39 -4.79 13.03
C PHE A 163 -14.00 -3.40 13.24
N TYR A 164 -13.83 -2.54 12.25
CA TYR A 164 -14.35 -1.19 12.25
C TYR A 164 -15.33 -1.03 11.06
N PRO A 165 -16.56 -0.59 11.31
CA PRO A 165 -17.53 -0.41 10.24
C PRO A 165 -17.22 0.91 9.48
N GLU A 166 -17.56 0.96 8.19
CA GLU A 166 -17.22 2.09 7.30
C GLU A 166 -17.84 3.42 7.77
N GLU A 167 -18.90 3.39 8.56
CA GLU A 167 -19.55 4.56 9.17
C GLU A 167 -18.64 5.31 10.15
N LEU A 168 -17.61 4.65 10.71
CA LEU A 168 -16.60 5.31 11.52
C LEU A 168 -15.59 6.10 10.68
N VAL A 169 -15.56 5.90 9.36
CA VAL A 169 -14.63 6.61 8.47
C VAL A 169 -15.15 8.02 8.22
N VAL A 170 -14.33 9.02 8.57
CA VAL A 170 -14.64 10.43 8.36
C VAL A 170 -14.80 10.69 6.86
N LYS A 171 -16.00 11.09 6.46
CA LYS A 171 -16.28 11.58 5.11
C LYS A 171 -15.59 12.93 4.95
N VAL A 172 -14.53 12.97 4.15
CA VAL A 172 -13.94 14.24 3.74
C VAL A 172 -14.89 14.85 2.72
N SER A 173 -15.65 15.86 3.13
CA SER A 173 -16.32 16.73 2.17
C SER A 173 -15.22 17.51 1.45
N PRO A 174 -15.22 17.59 0.10
CA PRO A 174 -14.27 18.44 -0.60
C PRO A 174 -14.40 19.84 0.00
N SER A 175 -13.31 20.36 0.60
CA SER A 175 -13.30 21.74 1.04
C SER A 175 -13.59 22.59 -0.20
N ARG A 176 -14.61 23.46 -0.13
CA ARG A 176 -14.83 24.48 -1.16
C ARG A 176 -13.48 25.17 -1.35
N SER A 177 -12.87 24.99 -2.52
CA SER A 177 -11.69 25.74 -2.92
C SER A 177 -12.00 27.21 -2.66
N ARG A 178 -11.22 27.88 -1.80
CA ARG A 178 -11.25 29.34 -1.75
C ARG A 178 -10.80 29.81 -3.13
N GLN A 179 -11.74 30.19 -3.99
CA GLN A 179 -11.42 30.99 -5.17
C GLN A 179 -10.78 32.26 -4.63
N SER A 180 -9.47 32.41 -4.85
CA SER A 180 -8.81 33.70 -4.63
C SER A 180 -9.44 34.68 -5.61
N ALA A 181 -10.15 35.67 -5.07
CA ALA A 181 -10.63 36.79 -5.85
C ALA A 181 -9.41 37.50 -6.47
N LEU A 182 -9.23 37.34 -7.78
CA LEU A 182 -8.39 38.23 -8.58
C LEU A 182 -9.11 39.58 -8.60
N ALA A 183 -8.64 40.51 -7.77
CA ALA A 183 -9.06 41.90 -7.84
C ALA A 183 -8.73 42.44 -9.23
N SER A 184 -9.77 42.85 -9.97
CA SER A 184 -9.66 43.46 -11.28
C SER A 184 -8.94 44.81 -11.15
N ILE A 185 -7.78 44.93 -11.79
CA ILE A 185 -7.10 46.22 -11.96
C ILE A 185 -7.85 47.00 -13.04
N ALA A 186 -8.42 48.15 -12.67
CA ALA A 186 -9.05 49.08 -13.61
C ALA A 186 -7.99 49.76 -14.50
N PRO A 187 -8.27 50.03 -15.79
CA PRO A 187 -7.31 50.70 -16.66
C PRO A 187 -7.29 52.20 -16.38
N VAL A 188 -6.09 52.75 -16.26
CA VAL A 188 -5.82 54.19 -16.17
C VAL A 188 -6.13 54.84 -17.53
N ARG A 189 -6.98 55.87 -17.54
CA ARG A 189 -7.29 56.69 -18.71
C ARG A 189 -6.07 57.52 -19.13
N GLY A 190 -5.45 57.18 -20.25
CA GLY A 190 -4.42 57.99 -20.92
C GLY A 190 -5.02 58.94 -21.96
N VAL A 191 -4.75 60.23 -21.78
CA VAL A 191 -5.21 61.34 -22.64
C VAL A 191 -4.59 61.28 -24.03
N SER A 192 -5.43 61.33 -25.07
CA SER A 192 -5.01 61.47 -26.47
C SER A 192 -4.41 62.86 -26.74
N LYS A 193 -3.24 62.90 -27.39
CA LYS A 193 -2.79 64.06 -28.17
C LYS A 193 -2.55 63.68 -29.63
N ARG A 194 -2.86 64.66 -30.46
CA ARG A 194 -3.30 64.59 -31.86
C ARG A 194 -2.12 64.47 -32.83
N VAL A 195 -2.41 63.80 -33.95
CA VAL A 195 -1.56 63.48 -35.09
C VAL A 195 -0.98 64.70 -35.81
N LYS A 196 0.28 64.59 -36.29
CA LYS A 196 0.73 65.17 -37.58
C LYS A 196 1.61 64.14 -38.32
N ARG A 197 1.18 63.77 -39.54
CA ARG A 197 1.95 63.09 -40.62
C ARG A 197 2.63 64.17 -41.49
N PRO A 198 3.36 63.84 -42.58
CA PRO A 198 4.29 62.74 -42.88
C PRO A 198 5.66 63.25 -43.44
N LEU A 199 6.65 62.37 -43.71
CA LEU A 199 7.34 62.32 -45.03
C LEU A 199 8.26 61.08 -45.20
N ALA A 200 8.00 60.35 -46.30
CA ALA A 200 8.85 59.66 -47.29
C ALA A 200 10.13 58.84 -46.97
N ALA A 201 10.23 57.75 -47.77
CA ALA A 201 11.41 57.04 -48.33
C ALA A 201 12.25 56.18 -47.38
N SER A 202 12.82 55.01 -47.73
CA SER A 202 12.96 54.24 -48.97
C SER A 202 13.57 52.85 -48.62
N ILE A 203 13.18 51.77 -49.32
CA ILE A 203 14.02 50.68 -49.91
C ILE A 203 15.12 50.06 -49.00
N ARG A 204 15.20 48.74 -48.68
CA ARG A 204 15.52 47.59 -49.58
C ARG A 204 15.51 46.24 -48.82
N ALA A 205 15.51 45.16 -49.61
CA ALA A 205 15.63 43.72 -49.35
C ALA A 205 16.73 43.30 -48.33
N SER A 206 16.67 42.13 -47.67
CA SER A 206 16.88 40.82 -48.29
C SER A 206 16.77 39.63 -47.31
N LYS A 207 16.47 38.46 -47.90
CA LYS A 207 16.47 37.11 -47.34
C LYS A 207 17.89 36.63 -46.95
N ALA A 208 18.00 35.80 -45.91
CA ALA A 208 18.71 34.49 -45.88
C ALA A 208 18.56 33.90 -44.46
N ARG A 209 17.84 32.80 -44.24
CA ARG A 209 18.27 31.38 -44.33
C ARG A 209 19.54 31.03 -43.53
N ARG A 210 19.30 30.19 -42.52
CA ARG A 210 19.97 28.91 -42.21
C ARG A 210 21.50 28.93 -42.04
N GLY A 211 21.90 28.67 -40.80
CA GLY A 211 23.03 27.85 -40.38
C GLY A 211 22.64 27.25 -39.05
#